data_AF-A0A1Q6CL53-F1
#
_entry.id   AF-A0A1Q6CL53-F1
#
_cell.length_a   1.000
_cell.length_b   1.000
_cell.length_c   1.000
_cell.angle_alpha   90.00
_cell.angle_beta   90.00
_cell.angle_gamma   90.00
#
_symmetry.space_group_name_H-M   'P 1'
#
loop_
_entity.id
_entity.type
_entity.pdbx_description
1 polymer ?
#
loop_
_entity_poly.entity_id
_entity_poly.type
_entity_poly.pdbx_seq_one_letter_code
_entity_poly.pdbx_strand_id
1 'polypeptide(L)'
;MSNLKYQLKVLMDRNQEGSFGVKAERKKVLFLIAGQLKEGGYRWSDPKSVKPKHVSHLIERWKTEGLSVSTIKNRMAHIRWWTEKVGKASMLPKSNNGANQAISLDIEKRCYVPTESKAKLLDMEKLDKVSDPLVKLSLQLQAAFGMRREEAIKFSPSFADRGEKLVMKASWCKGGRSREIPIRTERQRELLREVHRVAAQGSLIRRDRNYVQQLKSYERQTSLAGLNKNHGLRHMYAQDRYYELTGWKAPVAGGPSSKELSPEQKDKDRAVRLTISNELGHSREQITVQYLGR
;
A
#
# COMPACT_ATOMS: atom_id res chain seq x y z
N MET A 1 -2.68 -29.91 9.18
CA MET A 1 -1.92 -28.98 8.31
C MET A 1 -1.27 -29.80 7.20
N SER A 2 -1.25 -29.41 5.91
CA SER A 2 -0.57 -30.25 4.89
C SER A 2 0.92 -30.34 5.20
N ASN A 3 1.56 -31.47 4.85
CA ASN A 3 2.96 -31.73 5.19
C ASN A 3 3.89 -30.62 4.65
N LEU A 4 3.66 -30.15 3.41
CA LEU A 4 4.38 -29.01 2.84
C LEU A 4 4.19 -27.68 3.61
N LYS A 5 2.98 -27.37 4.10
CA LYS A 5 2.74 -26.13 4.88
C LYS A 5 3.59 -26.11 6.14
N TYR A 6 3.70 -27.25 6.83
CA TYR A 6 4.54 -27.37 8.01
C TYR A 6 6.02 -27.17 7.68
N GLN A 7 6.53 -27.84 6.63
CA GLN A 7 7.94 -27.69 6.24
C GLN A 7 8.28 -26.28 5.76
N LEU A 8 7.38 -25.61 5.04
CA LEU A 8 7.56 -24.19 4.67
C LEU A 8 7.56 -23.28 5.90
N LYS A 9 6.76 -23.59 6.93
CA LYS A 9 6.83 -22.87 8.21
C LYS A 9 8.20 -23.01 8.86
N VAL A 10 8.72 -24.23 8.98
CA VAL A 10 10.06 -24.49 9.53
C VAL A 10 11.13 -23.75 8.72
N LEU A 11 11.03 -23.74 7.39
CA LEU A 11 11.94 -22.99 6.53
C LEU A 11 11.92 -21.49 6.82
N MET A 12 10.74 -20.89 7.00
CA MET A 12 10.60 -19.48 7.37
C MET A 12 11.09 -19.20 8.79
N ASP A 13 10.85 -20.11 9.74
CA ASP A 13 11.27 -19.95 11.13
C ASP A 13 12.81 -19.87 11.21
N ARG A 14 13.52 -20.65 10.37
CA ARG A 14 14.99 -20.60 10.22
C ARG A 14 15.53 -19.40 9.41
N ASN A 15 14.66 -18.69 8.67
CA ASN A 15 15.05 -17.61 7.77
C ASN A 15 14.21 -16.34 8.06
N GLN A 16 14.66 -15.56 9.04
CA GLN A 16 13.92 -14.42 9.59
C GLN A 16 14.11 -13.10 8.82
N GLU A 17 14.45 -13.12 7.53
CA GLU A 17 14.72 -11.86 6.81
C GLU A 17 13.46 -11.07 6.50
N GLY A 18 13.60 -9.75 6.57
CA GLY A 18 12.54 -8.77 6.30
C GLY A 18 11.75 -8.35 7.54
N SER A 19 10.95 -7.30 7.38
CA SER A 19 10.11 -6.79 8.46
C SER A 19 9.03 -7.81 8.87
N PHE A 20 8.44 -7.63 10.07
CA PHE A 20 7.35 -8.48 10.55
C PHE A 20 6.20 -8.61 9.52
N GLY A 21 5.85 -7.53 8.82
CA GLY A 21 4.84 -7.54 7.77
C GLY A 21 5.24 -8.38 6.56
N VAL A 22 6.50 -8.29 6.11
CA VAL A 22 7.02 -9.12 5.01
C VAL A 22 7.00 -10.61 5.39
N LYS A 23 7.39 -10.94 6.62
CA LYS A 23 7.34 -12.33 7.13
C LYS A 23 5.92 -12.87 7.20
N ALA A 24 4.98 -12.07 7.70
CA ALA A 24 3.56 -12.43 7.76
C ALA A 24 2.97 -12.68 6.36
N GLU A 25 3.24 -11.79 5.40
CA GLU A 25 2.75 -11.93 4.02
C GLU A 25 3.38 -13.13 3.32
N ARG A 26 4.70 -13.35 3.51
CA ARG A 26 5.40 -14.55 3.01
C ARG A 26 4.73 -15.83 3.51
N LYS A 27 4.43 -15.92 4.82
CA LYS A 27 3.75 -17.07 5.42
C LYS A 27 2.39 -17.30 4.79
N LYS A 28 1.57 -16.24 4.69
CA LYS A 28 0.24 -16.30 4.07
C LYS A 28 0.31 -16.81 2.64
N VAL A 29 1.20 -16.26 1.81
CA VAL A 29 1.32 -16.60 0.40
C VAL A 29 1.89 -18.01 0.19
N LEU A 30 2.94 -18.41 0.93
CA LEU A 30 3.48 -19.76 0.82
C LEU A 30 2.49 -20.83 1.29
N PHE A 31 1.67 -20.52 2.30
CA PHE A 31 0.60 -21.42 2.72
C PHE A 31 -0.50 -21.54 1.68
N LEU A 32 -0.87 -20.44 1.02
CA LEU A 32 -1.79 -20.47 -0.11
C LEU A 32 -1.23 -21.36 -1.24
N ILE A 33 0.01 -21.11 -1.66
CA ILE A 33 0.70 -21.89 -2.71
C ILE A 33 0.71 -23.38 -2.37
N ALA A 34 1.05 -23.75 -1.13
CA ALA A 34 1.05 -25.15 -0.71
C ALA A 34 -0.35 -25.79 -0.75
N GLY A 35 -1.42 -25.01 -0.52
CA GLY A 35 -2.80 -25.46 -0.72
C GLY A 35 -3.11 -25.68 -2.21
N GLN A 36 -2.78 -24.70 -3.04
CA GLN A 36 -3.06 -24.72 -4.47
C GLN A 36 -2.31 -25.85 -5.20
N LEU A 37 -1.07 -26.12 -4.80
CA LEU A 37 -0.33 -27.29 -5.29
C LEU A 37 -1.05 -28.59 -4.91
N LYS A 38 -1.46 -28.75 -3.65
CA LYS A 38 -2.19 -29.95 -3.21
C LYS A 38 -3.48 -30.16 -4.02
N GLU A 39 -4.21 -29.09 -4.31
CA GLU A 39 -5.41 -29.11 -5.16
C GLU A 39 -5.10 -29.54 -6.59
N GLY A 40 -3.96 -29.13 -7.15
CA GLY A 40 -3.43 -29.58 -8.44
C GLY A 40 -2.83 -30.99 -8.44
N GLY A 41 -3.06 -31.80 -7.41
CA GLY A 41 -2.57 -33.19 -7.32
C GLY A 41 -1.13 -33.34 -6.81
N TYR A 42 -0.47 -32.23 -6.48
CA TYR A 42 0.93 -32.20 -6.06
C TYR A 42 1.08 -32.41 -4.55
N ARG A 43 1.28 -33.67 -4.13
CA ARG A 43 1.30 -34.10 -2.72
C ARG A 43 2.68 -34.56 -2.27
N TRP A 44 3.56 -33.61 -1.95
CA TRP A 44 4.85 -33.89 -1.29
C TRP A 44 5.01 -33.10 0.00
N SER A 45 6.00 -33.47 0.79
CA SER A 45 6.36 -32.85 2.06
C SER A 45 7.58 -31.93 1.94
N ASP A 46 8.59 -32.36 1.20
CA ASP A 46 9.89 -31.70 1.13
C ASP A 46 9.83 -30.40 0.29
N PRO A 47 10.15 -29.22 0.87
CA PRO A 47 10.25 -27.96 0.14
C PRO A 47 11.22 -28.00 -1.04
N LYS A 48 12.22 -28.89 -1.04
CA LYS A 48 13.15 -29.09 -2.16
C LYS A 48 12.50 -29.81 -3.33
N SER A 49 11.35 -30.48 -3.19
CA SER A 49 10.67 -31.15 -4.31
C SER A 49 10.03 -30.17 -5.31
N VAL A 50 10.10 -28.86 -5.08
CA VAL A 50 9.66 -27.84 -6.04
C VAL A 50 10.43 -27.97 -7.37
N LYS A 51 9.69 -27.90 -8.48
CA LYS A 51 10.17 -28.06 -9.86
C LYS A 51 9.50 -27.00 -10.74
N PRO A 52 10.08 -26.67 -11.91
CA PRO A 52 9.52 -25.70 -12.85
C PRO A 52 8.04 -25.93 -13.18
N LYS A 53 7.63 -27.18 -13.47
CA LYS A 53 6.22 -27.54 -13.75
C LYS A 53 5.23 -27.13 -12.65
N HIS A 54 5.64 -27.11 -11.39
CA HIS A 54 4.78 -26.70 -10.27
C HIS A 54 4.54 -25.18 -10.29
N VAL A 55 5.54 -24.42 -10.72
CA VAL A 55 5.44 -22.97 -10.89
C VAL A 55 4.62 -22.63 -12.13
N SER A 56 4.79 -23.36 -13.24
CA SER A 56 3.94 -23.24 -14.43
C SER A 56 2.46 -23.44 -14.08
N HIS A 57 2.13 -24.55 -13.41
CA HIS A 57 0.76 -24.84 -12.97
C HIS A 57 0.16 -23.71 -12.12
N LEU A 58 0.93 -23.15 -11.18
CA LEU A 58 0.45 -22.04 -10.35
C LEU A 58 0.20 -20.78 -11.17
N ILE A 59 1.09 -20.43 -12.10
CA ILE A 59 0.94 -19.25 -12.96
C ILE A 59 -0.26 -19.40 -13.87
N GLU A 60 -0.41 -20.55 -14.53
CA GLU A 60 -1.57 -20.86 -15.38
C GLU A 60 -2.86 -20.73 -14.59
N ARG A 61 -2.93 -21.39 -13.42
CA ARG A 61 -4.08 -21.28 -12.52
C ARG A 61 -4.40 -19.82 -12.17
N TRP A 62 -3.41 -19.01 -11.80
CA TRP A 62 -3.65 -17.62 -11.43
C TRP A 62 -4.08 -16.75 -12.61
N LYS A 63 -3.59 -17.04 -13.82
CA LYS A 63 -4.05 -16.40 -15.05
C LYS A 63 -5.50 -16.78 -15.34
N THR A 64 -5.85 -18.06 -15.25
CA THR A 64 -7.23 -18.57 -15.44
C THR A 64 -8.20 -18.00 -14.40
N GLU A 65 -7.78 -17.86 -13.14
CA GLU A 65 -8.55 -17.22 -12.07
C GLU A 65 -8.66 -15.69 -12.25
N GLY A 66 -8.06 -15.09 -13.27
CA GLY A 66 -8.15 -13.66 -13.56
C GLY A 66 -7.41 -12.76 -12.57
N LEU A 67 -6.36 -13.27 -11.91
CA LEU A 67 -5.62 -12.47 -10.93
C LEU A 67 -4.85 -11.34 -11.60
N SER A 68 -4.84 -10.18 -10.94
CA SER A 68 -4.02 -9.06 -11.41
C SER A 68 -2.55 -9.44 -11.54
N VAL A 69 -1.88 -8.89 -12.56
CA VAL A 69 -0.44 -8.97 -12.78
C VAL A 69 0.35 -8.61 -11.51
N SER A 70 -0.16 -7.67 -10.72
CA SER A 70 0.45 -7.26 -9.46
C SER A 70 0.48 -8.39 -8.43
N THR A 71 -0.65 -9.09 -8.28
CA THR A 71 -0.81 -10.23 -7.37
C THR A 71 0.09 -11.40 -7.80
N ILE A 72 0.11 -11.74 -9.09
CA ILE A 72 0.96 -12.82 -9.62
C ILE A 72 2.44 -12.53 -9.33
N LYS A 73 2.91 -11.30 -9.60
CA LYS A 73 4.30 -10.90 -9.30
C LYS A 73 4.62 -10.93 -7.81
N ASN A 74 3.68 -10.56 -6.95
CA ASN A 74 3.88 -10.66 -5.50
C ASN A 74 4.05 -12.12 -5.07
N ARG A 75 3.20 -13.02 -5.57
CA ARG A 75 3.33 -14.46 -5.31
C ARG A 75 4.65 -15.02 -5.83
N MET A 76 5.07 -14.61 -7.03
CA MET A 76 6.37 -14.99 -7.60
C MET A 76 7.56 -14.51 -6.77
N ALA A 77 7.49 -13.35 -6.11
CA ALA A 77 8.56 -12.92 -5.21
C ALA A 77 8.75 -13.90 -4.04
N HIS A 78 7.65 -14.43 -3.49
CA HIS A 78 7.70 -15.45 -2.44
C HIS A 78 8.16 -16.82 -2.96
N ILE A 79 7.78 -17.20 -4.18
CA ILE A 79 8.31 -18.41 -4.83
C ILE A 79 9.81 -18.29 -5.03
N ARG A 80 10.32 -17.15 -5.52
CA ARG A 80 11.76 -16.90 -5.71
C ARG A 80 12.52 -17.00 -4.40
N TRP A 81 12.01 -16.38 -3.34
CA TRP A 81 12.57 -16.52 -2.01
C TRP A 81 12.60 -18.00 -1.58
N TRP A 82 11.51 -18.74 -1.79
CA TRP A 82 11.46 -20.16 -1.44
C TRP A 82 12.49 -20.98 -2.23
N THR A 83 12.55 -20.81 -3.56
CA THR A 83 13.51 -21.55 -4.40
C THR A 83 14.95 -21.19 -4.07
N GLU A 84 15.24 -19.94 -3.75
CA GLU A 84 16.55 -19.51 -3.25
C GLU A 84 16.93 -20.24 -1.95
N LYS A 85 16.04 -20.26 -0.95
CA LYS A 85 16.30 -20.91 0.35
C LYS A 85 16.49 -22.42 0.28
N VAL A 86 16.03 -23.07 -0.79
CA VAL A 86 16.24 -24.51 -1.02
C VAL A 86 17.33 -24.80 -2.05
N GLY A 87 18.11 -23.80 -2.47
CA GLY A 87 19.24 -23.97 -3.40
C GLY A 87 18.83 -24.21 -4.86
N LYS A 88 17.63 -23.79 -5.25
CA LYS A 88 17.03 -24.00 -6.58
C LYS A 88 16.71 -22.70 -7.32
N ALA A 89 17.35 -21.58 -7.00
CA ALA A 89 17.08 -20.30 -7.65
C ALA A 89 17.20 -20.34 -9.18
N SER A 90 18.18 -21.10 -9.70
CA SER A 90 18.46 -21.24 -11.14
C SER A 90 17.34 -21.89 -11.94
N MET A 91 16.40 -22.58 -11.28
CA MET A 91 15.25 -23.20 -11.97
C MET A 91 14.28 -22.16 -12.53
N LEU A 92 14.36 -20.90 -12.07
CA LEU A 92 13.50 -19.81 -12.52
C LEU A 92 14.29 -18.80 -13.38
N PRO A 93 13.69 -18.26 -14.44
CA PRO A 93 14.25 -17.14 -15.20
C PRO A 93 14.49 -15.93 -14.30
N LYS A 94 15.52 -15.13 -14.57
CA LYS A 94 15.82 -13.92 -13.77
C LYS A 94 14.68 -12.89 -13.82
N SER A 95 14.05 -12.72 -14.98
CA SER A 95 12.91 -11.81 -15.16
C SER A 95 11.57 -12.54 -15.10
N ASN A 96 10.50 -11.83 -14.74
CA ASN A 96 9.13 -12.36 -14.71
C ASN A 96 8.49 -12.53 -16.10
N ASN A 97 9.05 -11.89 -17.13
CA ASN A 97 8.63 -12.04 -18.53
C ASN A 97 9.68 -12.79 -19.37
N GLY A 98 10.59 -13.52 -18.71
CA GLY A 98 11.66 -14.25 -19.39
C GLY A 98 11.44 -15.75 -19.34
N ALA A 99 12.33 -16.45 -20.04
CA ALA A 99 12.44 -17.89 -20.06
C ALA A 99 13.86 -18.35 -19.70
N ASN A 100 13.99 -19.61 -19.32
CA ASN A 100 15.23 -20.37 -19.26
C ASN A 100 14.97 -21.74 -19.91
N GLN A 101 15.95 -22.65 -19.88
CA GLN A 101 15.80 -23.98 -20.47
C GLN A 101 14.65 -24.82 -19.85
N ALA A 102 14.13 -24.43 -18.68
CA ALA A 102 13.20 -25.25 -17.91
C ALA A 102 11.76 -24.68 -17.80
N ILE A 103 11.57 -23.37 -17.98
CA ILE A 103 10.26 -22.70 -17.90
C ILE A 103 10.28 -21.32 -18.57
N SER A 104 9.16 -20.96 -19.21
CA SER A 104 8.80 -19.58 -19.55
C SER A 104 7.75 -19.06 -18.57
N LEU A 105 7.95 -17.85 -18.02
CA LEU A 105 7.01 -17.28 -17.05
C LEU A 105 5.91 -16.44 -17.72
N ASP A 106 6.24 -15.70 -18.77
CA ASP A 106 5.32 -14.86 -19.56
C ASP A 106 4.34 -14.03 -18.69
N ILE A 107 4.85 -13.45 -17.60
CA ILE A 107 4.07 -12.58 -16.73
C ILE A 107 4.19 -11.15 -17.27
N GLU A 108 3.06 -10.59 -17.68
CA GLU A 108 2.95 -9.26 -18.26
C GLU A 108 3.65 -8.16 -17.44
N LYS A 109 4.04 -7.07 -18.09
CA LYS A 109 4.53 -5.86 -17.41
C LYS A 109 3.37 -5.20 -16.66
N ARG A 110 3.65 -4.58 -15.49
CA ARG A 110 2.60 -3.86 -14.76
C ARG A 110 2.31 -2.57 -15.53
N CYS A 111 1.04 -2.31 -15.84
CA CYS A 111 0.61 -0.96 -16.18
C CYS A 111 0.53 -0.14 -14.88
N TYR A 112 1.25 0.98 -14.85
CA TYR A 112 1.26 1.89 -13.69
C TYR A 112 0.39 3.14 -13.90
N VAL A 113 -0.25 3.27 -15.06
CA VAL A 113 -1.22 4.33 -15.32
C VAL A 113 -2.60 3.81 -14.95
N PRO A 114 -3.28 4.39 -13.95
CA PRO A 114 -4.65 4.02 -13.62
C PRO A 114 -5.60 4.47 -14.74
N THR A 115 -6.58 3.62 -15.06
CA THR A 115 -7.67 3.95 -15.99
C THR A 115 -8.85 4.64 -15.29
N GLU A 116 -8.98 4.44 -13.97
CA GLU A 116 -10.08 4.97 -13.16
C GLU A 116 -9.56 5.59 -11.87
N SER A 117 -10.25 6.63 -11.40
CA SER A 117 -9.93 7.29 -10.14
C SER A 117 -10.33 6.41 -8.96
N LYS A 118 -9.40 6.26 -8.01
CA LYS A 118 -9.65 5.62 -6.70
C LYS A 118 -9.91 6.66 -5.61
N ALA A 119 -10.00 7.94 -5.96
CA ALA A 119 -10.30 9.00 -5.02
C ALA A 119 -11.68 8.78 -4.41
N LYS A 120 -11.78 9.04 -3.11
CA LYS A 120 -13.06 9.04 -2.42
C LYS A 120 -13.10 10.12 -1.36
N LEU A 121 -14.28 10.68 -1.14
CA LEU A 121 -14.56 11.54 0.00
C LEU A 121 -14.70 10.69 1.27
N LEU A 122 -14.47 11.32 2.42
CA LEU A 122 -14.82 10.73 3.70
C LEU A 122 -16.33 10.83 3.89
N ASP A 123 -16.98 9.67 3.91
CA ASP A 123 -18.41 9.54 4.15
C ASP A 123 -18.71 9.81 5.63
N MET A 124 -19.36 10.95 5.91
CA MET A 124 -19.60 11.43 7.27
C MET A 124 -20.64 10.57 8.00
N GLU A 125 -21.68 10.09 7.30
CA GLU A 125 -22.69 9.21 7.90
C GLU A 125 -22.07 7.88 8.35
N LYS A 126 -21.15 7.33 7.55
CA LYS A 126 -20.39 6.13 7.95
C LYS A 126 -19.38 6.45 9.04
N LEU A 127 -18.75 7.63 9.02
CA LEU A 127 -17.86 8.07 10.09
C LEU A 127 -18.58 8.15 11.43
N ASP A 128 -19.85 8.57 11.45
CA ASP A 128 -20.64 8.66 12.68
C ASP A 128 -20.91 7.31 13.34
N LYS A 129 -20.92 6.22 12.55
CA LYS A 129 -21.02 4.84 13.05
C LYS A 129 -19.73 4.33 13.73
N VAL A 130 -18.61 5.05 13.61
CA VAL A 130 -17.35 4.71 14.28
C VAL A 130 -17.39 5.19 15.72
N SER A 131 -17.31 4.31 16.71
CA SER A 131 -17.44 4.70 18.12
C SER A 131 -16.15 5.29 18.73
N ASP A 132 -14.97 4.86 18.27
CA ASP A 132 -13.70 5.28 18.85
C ASP A 132 -13.25 6.64 18.26
N PRO A 133 -13.15 7.69 19.09
CA PRO A 133 -12.80 9.03 18.61
C PRO A 133 -11.40 9.08 17.98
N LEU A 134 -10.45 8.26 18.44
CA LEU A 134 -9.10 8.21 17.86
C LEU A 134 -9.13 7.61 16.45
N VAL A 135 -10.04 6.66 16.19
CA VAL A 135 -10.25 6.11 14.84
C VAL A 135 -10.92 7.15 13.94
N LYS A 136 -11.91 7.90 14.44
CA LYS A 136 -12.53 9.02 13.68
C LYS A 136 -11.47 10.05 13.26
N LEU A 137 -10.67 10.52 14.21
CA LEU A 137 -9.61 11.50 13.96
C LEU A 137 -8.54 10.97 13.00
N SER A 138 -8.19 9.68 13.10
CA SER A 138 -7.26 9.05 12.15
C SER A 138 -7.80 9.12 10.71
N LEU A 139 -9.07 8.80 10.50
CA LEU A 139 -9.72 8.88 9.18
C LEU A 139 -9.78 10.32 8.65
N GLN A 140 -10.11 11.27 9.52
CA GLN A 140 -10.16 12.69 9.17
C GLN A 140 -8.77 13.23 8.81
N LEU A 141 -7.70 12.86 9.54
CA LEU A 141 -6.33 13.22 9.18
C LEU A 141 -5.89 12.59 7.85
N GLN A 142 -6.32 11.36 7.56
CA GLN A 142 -6.08 10.73 6.25
C GLN A 142 -6.74 11.50 5.11
N ALA A 143 -7.96 11.99 5.31
CA ALA A 143 -8.67 12.80 4.33
C ALA A 143 -8.04 14.19 4.16
N ALA A 144 -7.78 14.88 5.28
CA ALA A 144 -7.33 16.26 5.29
C ALA A 144 -5.87 16.44 4.83
N PHE A 145 -4.99 15.49 5.12
CA PHE A 145 -3.54 15.61 4.87
C PHE A 145 -2.97 14.48 4.00
N GLY A 146 -3.85 13.66 3.42
CA GLY A 146 -3.44 12.52 2.60
C GLY A 146 -2.55 11.53 3.35
N MET A 147 -2.67 11.41 4.68
CA MET A 147 -1.83 10.50 5.47
C MET A 147 -2.07 9.03 5.11
N ARG A 148 -1.05 8.19 5.26
CA ARG A 148 -1.26 6.73 5.30
C ARG A 148 -1.93 6.37 6.63
N ARG A 149 -2.65 5.25 6.65
CA ARG A 149 -3.29 4.72 7.86
C ARG A 149 -2.35 4.65 9.06
N GLU A 150 -1.16 4.08 8.87
CA GLU A 150 -0.16 3.96 9.94
C GLU A 150 0.35 5.32 10.43
N GLU A 151 0.56 6.26 9.51
CA GLU A 151 0.98 7.63 9.83
C GLU A 151 -0.08 8.35 10.65
N ALA A 152 -1.37 8.20 10.28
CA ALA A 152 -2.48 8.81 11.00
C ALA A 152 -2.67 8.21 12.40
N ILE A 153 -2.60 6.87 12.54
CA ILE A 153 -2.71 6.22 13.86
C ILE A 153 -1.55 6.62 14.78
N LYS A 154 -0.33 6.74 14.24
CA LYS A 154 0.87 7.16 15.00
C LYS A 154 0.99 8.67 15.16
N PHE A 155 0.08 9.45 14.58
CA PHE A 155 0.15 10.91 14.58
C PHE A 155 0.11 11.44 16.01
N SER A 156 1.05 12.31 16.35
CA SER A 156 1.11 13.02 17.63
C SER A 156 1.17 14.51 17.35
N PRO A 157 0.15 15.29 17.76
CA PRO A 157 0.03 16.69 17.36
C PRO A 157 1.11 17.56 18.02
N SER A 158 1.53 17.25 19.24
CA SER A 158 2.62 17.95 19.95
C SER A 158 3.97 17.92 19.22
N PHE A 159 4.24 16.84 18.48
CA PHE A 159 5.44 16.72 17.65
C PHE A 159 5.23 17.23 16.23
N ALA A 160 4.08 16.90 15.64
CA ALA A 160 3.87 17.06 14.21
C ALA A 160 3.47 18.47 13.82
N ASP A 161 2.63 19.14 14.62
CA ASP A 161 2.13 20.48 14.29
C ASP A 161 3.20 21.55 14.54
N ARG A 162 3.60 22.26 13.48
CA ARG A 162 4.62 23.31 13.49
C ARG A 162 4.08 24.65 13.04
N GLY A 163 2.81 24.93 13.34
CA GLY A 163 2.16 26.15 12.88
C GLY A 163 1.73 25.97 11.44
N GLU A 164 2.50 26.42 10.46
CA GLU A 164 2.08 26.44 9.04
C GLU A 164 2.12 25.08 8.35
N LYS A 165 2.76 24.08 8.96
CA LYS A 165 2.95 22.75 8.38
C LYS A 165 2.96 21.64 9.43
N LEU A 166 2.70 20.43 8.96
CA LEU A 166 2.92 19.20 9.71
C LEU A 166 4.27 18.59 9.33
N VAL A 167 5.05 18.20 10.34
CA VAL A 167 6.28 17.42 10.19
C VAL A 167 6.02 15.97 10.57
N MET A 168 6.20 15.07 9.60
CA MET A 168 6.01 13.64 9.81
C MET A 168 7.34 12.98 10.21
N LYS A 169 7.36 12.32 11.37
CA LYS A 169 8.53 11.58 11.84
C LYS A 169 8.84 10.40 10.92
N ALA A 170 10.11 10.21 10.59
CA ALA A 170 10.60 9.10 9.76
C ALA A 170 10.08 7.72 10.21
N SER A 171 10.04 7.46 11.52
CA SER A 171 9.55 6.21 12.12
C SER A 171 8.06 5.93 11.93
N TRP A 172 7.29 6.93 11.49
CA TRP A 172 5.86 6.78 11.18
C TRP A 172 5.63 6.51 9.70
N CYS A 173 6.55 6.98 8.86
CA CYS A 173 6.44 6.96 7.42
C CYS A 173 7.02 5.68 6.81
N LYS A 174 6.39 5.23 5.74
CA LYS A 174 6.87 4.07 4.99
C LYS A 174 8.28 4.32 4.45
N GLY A 175 9.22 3.45 4.79
CA GLY A 175 10.61 3.53 4.32
C GLY A 175 11.48 4.53 5.09
N GLY A 176 11.02 5.01 6.26
CA GLY A 176 11.88 5.80 7.16
C GLY A 176 12.14 7.23 6.67
N ARG A 177 11.29 7.79 5.81
CA ARG A 177 11.48 9.13 5.25
C ARG A 177 10.54 10.12 5.91
N SER A 178 11.10 11.14 6.56
CA SER A 178 10.31 12.29 7.00
C SER A 178 9.76 13.06 5.80
N ARG A 179 8.66 13.77 6.02
CA ARG A 179 8.05 14.67 5.03
C ARG A 179 7.34 15.81 5.73
N GLU A 180 7.15 16.89 5.01
CA GLU A 180 6.34 18.01 5.47
C GLU A 180 5.04 18.07 4.67
N ILE A 181 3.96 18.50 5.32
CA ILE A 181 2.65 18.66 4.69
C ILE A 181 2.13 20.04 5.07
N PRO A 182 1.81 20.94 4.11
CA PRO A 182 1.33 22.26 4.44
C PRO A 182 -0.06 22.21 5.09
N ILE A 183 -0.35 23.15 5.98
CA ILE A 183 -1.67 23.42 6.51
C ILE A 183 -2.24 24.60 5.71
N ARG A 184 -3.24 24.32 4.88
CA ARG A 184 -3.71 25.19 3.80
C ARG A 184 -5.07 25.81 4.06
N THR A 185 -5.88 25.21 4.93
CA THR A 185 -7.27 25.62 5.15
C THR A 185 -7.60 25.76 6.63
N GLU A 186 -8.56 26.61 6.97
CA GLU A 186 -9.02 26.74 8.36
C GLU A 186 -9.64 25.42 8.87
N ARG A 187 -10.33 24.66 8.00
CA ARG A 187 -10.86 23.34 8.35
C ARG A 187 -9.76 22.34 8.76
N GLN A 188 -8.58 22.40 8.14
CA GLN A 188 -7.42 21.61 8.58
C GLN A 188 -6.92 22.08 9.96
N ARG A 189 -6.93 23.39 10.22
CA ARG A 189 -6.57 23.94 11.54
C ARG A 189 -7.54 23.51 12.62
N GLU A 190 -8.85 23.60 12.37
CA GLU A 190 -9.90 23.17 13.28
C GLU A 190 -9.77 21.68 13.63
N LEU A 191 -9.53 20.83 12.63
CA LEU A 191 -9.26 19.41 12.85
C LEU A 191 -8.03 19.21 13.76
N LEU A 192 -6.95 19.97 13.55
CA LEU A 192 -5.77 19.88 14.42
C LEU A 192 -6.06 20.34 15.85
N ARG A 193 -6.86 21.40 16.04
CA ARG A 193 -7.33 21.82 17.39
C ARG A 193 -8.06 20.67 18.09
N GLU A 194 -8.93 19.97 17.36
CA GLU A 194 -9.63 18.79 17.89
C GLU A 194 -8.67 17.64 18.22
N VAL A 195 -7.70 17.38 17.34
CA VAL A 195 -6.69 16.34 17.58
C VAL A 195 -5.82 16.68 18.80
N HIS A 196 -5.41 17.93 18.99
CA HIS A 196 -4.72 18.40 20.20
C HIS A 196 -5.56 18.18 21.44
N ARG A 197 -6.87 18.50 21.39
CA ARG A 197 -7.79 18.30 22.52
C ARG A 197 -7.90 16.83 22.93
N VAL A 198 -8.03 15.91 21.97
CA VAL A 198 -8.28 14.48 22.23
C VAL A 198 -6.98 13.70 22.51
N ALA A 199 -5.92 13.95 21.74
CA ALA A 199 -4.65 13.22 21.88
C ALA A 199 -3.74 13.84 22.95
N ALA A 200 -3.95 15.11 23.29
CA ALA A 200 -3.04 15.93 24.10
C ALA A 200 -1.60 15.81 23.56
N GLN A 201 -0.67 15.35 24.39
CA GLN A 201 0.73 15.15 23.99
C GLN A 201 1.00 13.79 23.34
N GLY A 202 0.01 12.88 23.32
CA GLY A 202 0.15 11.51 22.86
C GLY A 202 -0.05 11.32 21.37
N SER A 203 -0.04 10.06 20.93
CA SER A 203 -0.46 9.65 19.59
C SER A 203 -1.96 9.31 19.53
N LEU A 204 -2.52 9.09 18.33
CA LEU A 204 -3.87 8.53 18.15
C LEU A 204 -3.96 7.01 18.44
N ILE A 205 -3.30 6.60 19.53
CA ILE A 205 -3.31 5.26 20.10
C ILE A 205 -3.79 5.42 21.54
N ARG A 206 -4.80 4.63 21.94
CA ARG A 206 -5.27 4.66 23.32
C ARG A 206 -4.13 4.32 24.28
N ARG A 207 -4.11 4.97 25.45
CA ARG A 207 -3.03 4.80 26.45
C ARG A 207 -2.83 3.36 26.92
N ASP A 208 -3.91 2.56 26.93
CA ASP A 208 -3.92 1.15 27.31
C ASP A 208 -3.61 0.19 26.15
N ARG A 209 -3.19 0.70 24.99
CA ARG A 209 -2.99 -0.10 23.77
C ARG A 209 -1.65 0.16 23.11
N ASN A 210 -1.14 -0.86 22.45
CA ASN A 210 -0.07 -0.71 21.47
C ASN A 210 -0.64 -0.45 20.05
N TYR A 211 0.26 -0.12 19.11
CA TYR A 211 -0.10 0.13 17.72
C TYR A 211 -0.88 -1.02 17.07
N VAL A 212 -0.52 -2.28 17.33
CA VAL A 212 -1.18 -3.44 16.72
C VAL A 212 -2.63 -3.55 17.20
N GLN A 213 -2.87 -3.33 18.49
CA GLN A 213 -4.22 -3.33 19.05
C GLN A 213 -5.06 -2.17 18.52
N GLN A 214 -4.49 -0.96 18.43
CA GLN A 214 -5.21 0.18 17.85
C GLN A 214 -5.48 -0.01 16.36
N LEU A 215 -4.54 -0.58 15.60
CA LEU A 215 -4.73 -0.92 14.19
C LEU A 215 -5.89 -1.91 14.01
N LYS A 216 -5.97 -2.95 14.83
CA LYS A 216 -7.12 -3.89 14.82
C LYS A 216 -8.44 -3.19 15.16
N SER A 217 -8.43 -2.25 16.11
CA SER A 217 -9.61 -1.41 16.43
C SER A 217 -10.05 -0.61 15.22
N TYR A 218 -9.11 0.07 14.56
CA TYR A 218 -9.35 0.82 13.32
C TYR A 218 -9.94 -0.09 12.24
N GLU A 219 -9.33 -1.25 11.97
CA GLU A 219 -9.77 -2.18 10.93
C GLU A 219 -11.18 -2.73 11.21
N ARG A 220 -11.46 -3.14 12.45
CA ARG A 220 -12.78 -3.62 12.86
C ARG A 220 -13.84 -2.54 12.69
N GLN A 221 -13.62 -1.34 13.23
CA GLN A 221 -14.63 -0.28 13.21
C GLN A 221 -14.87 0.26 11.80
N THR A 222 -13.81 0.43 11.00
CA THR A 222 -13.99 0.84 9.60
C THR A 222 -14.73 -0.22 8.79
N SER A 223 -14.48 -1.51 9.03
CA SER A 223 -15.25 -2.59 8.41
C SER A 223 -16.73 -2.55 8.82
N LEU A 224 -17.03 -2.44 10.12
CA LEU A 224 -18.40 -2.39 10.64
C LEU A 224 -19.18 -1.18 10.13
N ALA A 225 -18.52 -0.02 10.01
CA ALA A 225 -19.11 1.19 9.47
C ALA A 225 -19.25 1.18 7.94
N GLY A 226 -18.70 0.18 7.24
CA GLY A 226 -18.64 0.13 5.77
C GLY A 226 -17.63 1.10 5.14
N LEU A 227 -16.70 1.65 5.93
CA LEU A 227 -15.58 2.48 5.48
C LEU A 227 -14.45 1.62 4.91
N ASN A 228 -14.69 1.06 3.73
CA ASN A 228 -13.71 0.23 3.01
C ASN A 228 -12.82 1.08 2.10
N LYS A 229 -11.66 0.53 1.68
CA LYS A 229 -10.74 1.16 0.72
C LYS A 229 -10.31 2.59 1.12
N ASN A 230 -10.03 2.82 2.42
CA ASN A 230 -9.67 4.14 2.97
C ASN A 230 -8.39 4.77 2.39
N HIS A 231 -7.60 4.03 1.63
CA HIS A 231 -6.50 4.62 0.86
C HIS A 231 -7.00 5.62 -0.21
N GLY A 232 -8.25 5.49 -0.67
CA GLY A 232 -8.87 6.45 -1.59
C GLY A 232 -8.95 7.88 -1.06
N LEU A 233 -8.95 8.08 0.27
CA LEU A 233 -8.88 9.42 0.89
C LEU A 233 -7.58 10.16 0.51
N ARG A 234 -6.49 9.41 0.42
CA ARG A 234 -5.19 9.94 -0.01
C ARG A 234 -5.13 10.21 -1.51
N HIS A 235 -5.86 9.43 -2.32
CA HIS A 235 -6.05 9.76 -3.73
C HIS A 235 -6.83 11.06 -3.88
N MET A 236 -7.88 11.27 -3.09
CA MET A 236 -8.64 12.52 -3.07
C MET A 236 -7.75 13.71 -2.70
N TYR A 237 -7.01 13.62 -1.58
CA TYR A 237 -6.05 14.67 -1.20
C TYR A 237 -5.10 15.05 -2.34
N ALA A 238 -4.54 14.07 -3.05
CA ALA A 238 -3.62 14.32 -4.15
C ALA A 238 -4.30 15.04 -5.32
N GLN A 239 -5.54 14.66 -5.65
CA GLN A 239 -6.32 15.27 -6.74
C GLN A 239 -6.78 16.68 -6.39
N ASP A 240 -7.24 16.91 -5.16
CA ASP A 240 -7.59 18.25 -4.67
C ASP A 240 -6.38 19.18 -4.67
N ARG A 241 -5.22 18.67 -4.21
CA ARG A 241 -3.97 19.43 -4.20
C ARG A 241 -3.48 19.74 -5.62
N TYR A 242 -3.67 18.82 -6.55
CA TYR A 242 -3.36 19.05 -7.96
C TYR A 242 -4.25 20.15 -8.55
N TYR A 243 -5.56 20.10 -8.27
CA TYR A 243 -6.50 21.13 -8.72
C TYR A 243 -6.16 22.51 -8.14
N GLU A 244 -5.87 22.60 -6.85
CA GLU A 244 -5.48 23.85 -6.20
C GLU A 244 -4.22 24.50 -6.83
N LEU A 245 -3.22 23.68 -7.17
CA LEU A 245 -1.95 24.18 -7.72
C LEU A 245 -1.99 24.44 -9.24
N THR A 246 -2.84 23.73 -9.97
CA THR A 246 -2.88 23.84 -11.44
C THR A 246 -4.07 24.62 -11.98
N GLY A 247 -5.21 24.57 -11.28
CA GLY A 247 -6.54 24.93 -11.79
C GLY A 247 -7.22 23.80 -12.58
N TRP A 248 -6.59 22.64 -12.73
CA TRP A 248 -7.06 21.54 -13.59
C TRP A 248 -7.45 20.33 -12.77
N LYS A 249 -8.51 19.62 -13.20
CA LYS A 249 -8.74 18.27 -12.70
C LYS A 249 -7.52 17.41 -13.03
N ALA A 250 -7.20 16.44 -12.18
CA ALA A 250 -6.17 15.47 -12.51
C ALA A 250 -6.59 14.65 -13.75
N PRO A 251 -5.67 14.19 -14.63
CA PRO A 251 -6.01 13.37 -15.80
C PRO A 251 -6.91 12.18 -15.49
N VAL A 252 -6.63 11.44 -14.41
CA VAL A 252 -7.45 10.28 -13.98
C VAL A 252 -8.87 10.65 -13.52
N ALA A 253 -9.10 11.93 -13.27
CA ALA A 253 -10.40 12.50 -12.89
C ALA A 253 -11.05 13.30 -14.04
N GLY A 254 -10.62 13.06 -15.28
CA GLY A 254 -11.16 13.69 -16.49
C GLY A 254 -10.58 15.07 -16.80
N GLY A 255 -9.41 15.41 -16.26
CA GLY A 255 -8.65 16.58 -16.69
C GLY A 255 -7.78 16.33 -17.92
N PRO A 256 -7.06 17.35 -18.40
CA PRO A 256 -6.21 17.25 -19.57
C PRO A 256 -5.08 16.23 -19.36
N SER A 257 -4.88 15.35 -20.33
CA SER A 257 -3.75 14.42 -20.36
C SER A 257 -2.46 15.16 -20.72
N SER A 258 -1.32 14.55 -20.40
CA SER A 258 0.00 15.06 -20.75
C SER A 258 0.20 15.30 -22.25
N LYS A 259 -0.61 14.69 -23.13
CA LYS A 259 -0.55 14.91 -24.58
C LYS A 259 -1.24 16.21 -25.01
N GLU A 260 -2.25 16.64 -24.25
CA GLU A 260 -3.04 17.84 -24.52
C GLU A 260 -2.39 19.11 -23.96
N LEU A 261 -1.40 18.97 -23.07
CA LEU A 261 -0.68 20.09 -22.47
C LEU A 261 0.38 20.68 -23.42
N SER A 262 0.46 22.01 -23.45
CA SER A 262 1.56 22.76 -24.06
C SER A 262 2.90 22.47 -23.35
N PRO A 263 4.05 22.81 -23.94
CA PRO A 263 5.36 22.69 -23.27
C PRO A 263 5.40 23.38 -21.90
N GLU A 264 4.91 24.61 -21.79
CA GLU A 264 4.90 25.39 -20.55
C GLU A 264 3.97 24.76 -19.50
N GLN A 265 2.82 24.26 -19.95
CA GLN A 265 1.88 23.54 -19.09
C GLN A 265 2.47 22.22 -18.57
N LYS A 266 3.29 21.53 -19.38
CA LYS A 266 4.00 20.31 -18.95
C LYS A 266 5.03 20.60 -17.88
N ASP A 267 5.73 21.73 -17.97
CA ASP A 267 6.69 22.14 -16.94
C ASP A 267 5.98 22.48 -15.63
N LYS A 268 4.85 23.21 -15.69
CA LYS A 268 3.97 23.45 -14.53
C LYS A 268 3.46 22.14 -13.93
N ASP A 269 2.92 21.23 -14.76
CA ASP A 269 2.41 19.92 -14.34
C ASP A 269 3.49 19.10 -13.63
N ARG A 270 4.70 19.04 -14.20
CA ARG A 270 5.84 18.33 -13.60
C ARG A 270 6.22 18.91 -12.23
N ALA A 271 6.31 20.23 -12.10
CA ALA A 271 6.64 20.90 -10.84
C ALA A 271 5.58 20.64 -9.76
N VAL A 272 4.29 20.72 -10.13
CA VAL A 272 3.19 20.41 -9.22
C VAL A 272 3.21 18.95 -8.78
N ARG A 273 3.39 18.01 -9.72
CA ARG A 273 3.52 16.59 -9.39
C ARG A 273 4.68 16.31 -8.46
N LEU A 274 5.82 16.98 -8.63
CA LEU A 274 6.94 16.82 -7.71
C LEU A 274 6.62 17.34 -6.30
N THR A 275 5.94 18.49 -6.21
CA THR A 275 5.45 19.05 -4.94
C THR A 275 4.54 18.05 -4.24
N ILE A 276 3.52 17.53 -4.94
CA ILE A 276 2.60 16.53 -4.39
C ILE A 276 3.34 15.23 -4.04
N SER A 277 4.33 14.82 -4.83
CA SER A 277 5.17 13.65 -4.53
C SER A 277 5.86 13.80 -3.18
N ASN A 278 6.52 14.94 -2.95
CA ASN A 278 7.20 15.26 -1.68
C ASN A 278 6.20 15.35 -0.53
N GLU A 279 5.09 16.07 -0.73
CA GLU A 279 4.01 16.16 0.24
C GLU A 279 3.53 14.76 0.61
N LEU A 280 3.42 13.81 -0.32
CA LEU A 280 3.02 12.41 -0.11
C LEU A 280 4.17 11.51 0.44
N GLY A 281 5.39 12.00 0.63
CA GLY A 281 6.52 11.20 1.13
C GLY A 281 7.12 10.30 0.05
N HIS A 282 7.12 10.79 -1.17
CA HIS A 282 7.81 10.25 -2.33
C HIS A 282 8.88 11.27 -2.78
N SER A 283 9.70 10.90 -3.76
CA SER A 283 10.78 11.75 -4.27
C SER A 283 10.84 11.74 -5.80
N ARG A 284 9.78 11.25 -6.44
CA ARG A 284 9.73 10.98 -7.87
C ARG A 284 8.34 11.30 -8.40
N GLU A 285 8.27 12.07 -9.47
CA GLU A 285 7.01 12.41 -10.16
C GLU A 285 6.24 11.15 -10.54
N GLN A 286 6.92 10.11 -11.05
CA GLN A 286 6.24 8.93 -11.59
C GLN A 286 5.34 8.22 -10.56
N ILE A 287 5.59 8.39 -9.27
CA ILE A 287 4.74 7.79 -8.23
C ILE A 287 3.37 8.48 -8.19
N THR A 288 3.30 9.77 -8.54
CA THR A 288 2.04 10.53 -8.58
C THR A 288 1.09 10.06 -9.67
N VAL A 289 1.59 9.38 -10.71
CA VAL A 289 0.75 8.80 -11.78
C VAL A 289 -0.33 7.87 -11.22
N GLN A 290 -0.04 7.14 -10.14
CA GLN A 290 -1.03 6.28 -9.48
C GLN A 290 -2.19 7.06 -8.84
N TYR A 291 -1.97 8.33 -8.50
CA TYR A 291 -2.96 9.20 -7.86
C TYR A 291 -3.63 10.16 -8.84
N LEU A 292 -2.89 10.62 -9.84
CA LEU A 292 -3.29 11.71 -10.74
C LEU A 292 -3.53 11.25 -12.19
N GLY A 293 -3.07 10.07 -12.59
CA GLY A 293 -3.05 9.67 -13.99
C GLY A 293 -1.93 10.34 -14.77
N ARG A 294 -2.00 10.22 -16.09
CA ARG A 294 -1.02 10.76 -17.04
C ARG A 294 -1.76 11.42 -18.19
#